data_AF-A0A959R080-F1
#
_entry.id   AF-A0A959R080-F1
#
_cell.length_a   1.000
_cell.length_b   1.000
_cell.length_c   1.000
_cell.angle_alpha   90.00
_cell.angle_beta   90.00
_cell.angle_gamma   90.00
#
_symmetry.space_group_name_H-M   'P 1'
#
loop_
_entity.id
_entity.type
_entity.pdbx_description
1 polymer ?
#
loop_
_entity_poly.entity_id
_entity_poly.type
_entity_poly.pdbx_seq_one_letter_code
_entity_poly.pdbx_strand_id
1 'polypeptide(L)' 'YLLENMGLQVVAVGRGRVANQSLAAGTIFNKNQKISLFLN' A
#
# COMPACT_ATOMS: atom_id res chain seq x y z
N TYR A 1 -2.94 -2.98 -9.02
CA TYR A 1 -4.28 -3.37 -8.53
C TYR A 1 -4.30 -4.52 -7.51
N LEU A 2 -3.18 -5.13 -7.10
CA LEU A 2 -3.20 -6.25 -6.13
C LEU A 2 -3.76 -5.85 -4.74
N LEU A 3 -3.30 -4.72 -4.20
CA LEU A 3 -3.69 -4.22 -2.87
C LEU A 3 -5.15 -3.74 -2.82
N GLU A 4 -5.61 -3.08 -3.89
CA GLU A 4 -7.00 -2.63 -4.04
C GLU A 4 -7.96 -3.81 -4.16
N ASN A 5 -7.56 -4.86 -4.88
CA ASN A 5 -8.35 -6.10 -5.01
C ASN A 5 -8.49 -6.84 -3.68
N MET A 6 -7.54 -6.70 -2.76
CA MET A 6 -7.68 -7.22 -1.38
C MET A 6 -8.63 -6.35 -0.54
N GLY A 7 -8.99 -5.15 -0.98
CA GLY A 7 -9.83 -4.21 -0.25
C GLY A 7 -9.03 -3.20 0.59
N LEU A 8 -7.76 -2.95 0.25
CA LEU A 8 -6.97 -1.88 0.86
C LEU A 8 -7.20 -0.57 0.12
N GLN A 9 -7.17 0.52 0.89
CA GLN A 9 -7.16 1.86 0.32
C GLN A 9 -5.72 2.26 0.05
N VAL A 10 -5.33 2.28 -1.22
CA VAL A 10 -3.96 2.54 -1.64
C VAL A 10 -3.79 4.02 -1.97
N VAL A 11 -2.82 4.67 -1.35
CA VAL A 11 -2.38 6.02 -1.72
C VAL A 11 -0.94 5.93 -2.23
N ALA A 12 -0.74 6.11 -3.52
CA ALA A 12 0.59 6.17 -4.11
C ALA A 12 1.08 7.63 -4.21
N VAL A 13 2.30 7.88 -3.75
CA VAL A 13 2.97 9.19 -3.82
C VAL A 13 4.25 9.03 -4.64
N GLY A 14 4.35 9.76 -5.76
CA GLY A 14 5.47 9.67 -6.71
C GLY A 14 5.12 8.88 -7.98
N ARG A 15 6.13 8.54 -8.78
CA ARG A 15 6.00 7.74 -10.01
C ARG A 15 7.19 6.80 -10.14
N GLY A 16 6.93 5.52 -10.37
CA GLY A 16 7.97 4.52 -10.59
C GLY A 16 7.79 3.28 -9.70
N ARG A 17 8.87 2.74 -9.16
CA ARG A 17 8.83 1.47 -8.38
C ARG A 17 8.61 1.76 -6.90
N VAL A 18 7.96 0.84 -6.19
CA VAL A 18 7.76 0.94 -4.73
C VAL A 18 9.10 0.95 -4.03
N ALA A 19 9.42 2.07 -3.40
CA ALA A 19 10.63 2.25 -2.59
C ALA A 19 10.33 2.05 -1.11
N ASN A 20 9.15 2.49 -0.65
CA ASN A 20 8.75 2.34 0.74
C ASN A 20 7.22 2.20 0.88
N GLN A 21 6.78 1.56 1.96
CA GLN A 21 5.37 1.39 2.29
C GLN A 21 5.12 1.73 3.77
N SER A 22 3.98 2.34 4.08
CA SER A 22 3.63 2.70 5.45
C SER A 22 3.28 1.50 6.34
N LEU A 23 2.95 0.36 5.73
CA LEU A 23 2.56 -0.86 6.44
C LEU A 23 3.76 -1.81 6.51
N ALA A 24 4.15 -2.24 7.71
CA ALA A 24 5.21 -3.22 7.85
C ALA A 24 4.78 -4.60 7.31
N ALA A 25 5.73 -5.38 6.81
CA ALA A 25 5.43 -6.75 6.40
C ALA A 25 5.00 -7.60 7.61
N GLY A 26 3.99 -8.46 7.42
CA GLY A 26 3.47 -9.33 8.47
C GLY A 26 2.43 -8.70 9.40
N THR A 27 2.04 -7.43 9.19
CA THR A 27 0.90 -6.85 9.90
C THR A 27 -0.40 -7.54 9.51
N ILE A 28 -1.28 -7.74 10.49
CA ILE A 28 -2.62 -8.30 10.26
C ILE A 28 -3.37 -7.40 9.26
N PHE A 29 -3.83 -8.01 8.18
CA PHE A 29 -4.62 -7.36 7.15
C PHE A 29 -5.98 -6.97 7.72
N ASN A 30 -6.36 -5.69 7.57
CA ASN A 30 -7.72 -5.22 7.82
C ASN A 30 -8.34 -4.68 6.53
N LYS A 31 -9.57 -5.10 6.24
CA LYS A 31 -10.33 -4.59 5.09
C LYS A 31 -10.58 -3.08 5.28
N ASN A 32 -10.41 -2.30 4.21
CA ASN A 32 -10.42 -0.83 4.18
C ASN A 32 -9.25 -0.14 4.89
N GLN A 33 -8.20 -0.88 5.27
CA GLN A 33 -7.01 -0.26 5.83
C GLN A 33 -6.28 0.58 4.77
N LYS A 34 -5.85 1.76 5.19
CA LYS A 34 -5.11 2.69 4.33
C LYS A 34 -3.63 2.33 4.32
N ILE A 35 -3.07 2.19 3.11
CA ILE A 35 -1.64 1.97 2.89
C ILE A 35 -1.10 3.06 1.97
N SER A 36 0.00 3.69 2.38
CA SER A 36 0.72 4.65 1.57
C SER A 36 1.93 3.99 0.93
N LEU A 37 2.04 4.08 -0.39
CA LEU A 37 3.18 3.61 -1.18
C LEU A 37 3.98 4.82 -1.66
N PHE A 38 5.26 4.86 -1.34
CA PHE A 38 6.19 5.86 -1.85
C PHE A 38 6.94 5.26 -3.05
N LEU A 39 6.86 5.96 -4.18
CA LEU A 39 7.42 5.52 -5.46
C LEU A 39 8.64 6.37 -5.82
N ASN A 40 9.73 5.72 -6.24
CA ASN A 40 10.92 6.34 -6.83
C ASN A 40 10.94 6.16 -8.35
#